data_AF-A0A8T6RJT7-F1
#
_entry.id   AF-A0A8T6RJT7-F1
#
_cell.length_a   1.000
_cell.length_b   1.000
_cell.length_c   1.000
_cell.angle_alpha   90.00
_cell.angle_beta   90.00
_cell.angle_gamma   90.00
#
_symmetry.space_group_name_H-M   'P 1'
#
loop_
_entity.id
_entity.type
_entity.pdbx_description
1 polymer ?
#
loop_
_entity_poly.entity_id
_entity_poly.type
_entity_poly.pdbx_seq_one_letter_code
_entity_poly.pdbx_strand_id
1 'polypeptide(L)'
;MRFRLGYIKMVKLEKHRYIAFEIISDSDEITEENINYTLWNLIYRLFGEYGTSKTGLWMIYYDKENKKGVIRISLNFYEDLRSALALIRKIHEKYDNKTKPKEIKVIFYVLGVSGTIKTIKEKYFFVPKKELK
;
A
#
# COMPACT_ATOMS: atom_id res chain seq x y z
N MET A 1 15.47 8.32 22.18
CA MET A 1 16.80 7.84 21.73
C MET A 1 16.77 7.62 20.22
N ARG A 2 17.34 8.52 19.39
CA ARG A 2 17.40 8.34 17.92
C ARG A 2 18.74 7.70 17.57
N PHE A 3 18.77 6.38 17.43
CA PHE A 3 19.89 5.72 16.77
C PHE A 3 19.82 6.03 15.28
N ARG A 4 20.73 6.89 14.82
CA ARG A 4 20.95 7.09 13.40
C ARG A 4 22.03 6.09 13.00
N LEU A 5 21.64 4.97 12.40
CA LEU A 5 22.59 4.07 11.75
C LEU A 5 23.46 4.92 10.81
N GLY A 6 24.78 4.70 10.87
CA GLY A 6 25.76 5.42 10.05
C GLY A 6 25.48 5.30 8.54
N TYR A 7 26.19 6.09 7.74
CA TYR A 7 26.01 6.13 6.29
C TYR A 7 26.24 4.75 5.64
N ILE A 8 25.15 4.11 5.21
CA ILE A 8 25.20 2.91 4.38
C ILE A 8 25.47 3.34 2.94
N LYS A 9 26.52 2.78 2.33
CA LYS A 9 26.89 3.06 0.93
C LYS A 9 25.69 2.77 0.02
N MET A 10 25.36 3.71 -0.88
CA MET A 10 24.17 3.68 -1.74
C MET A 10 23.98 2.37 -2.53
N VAL A 11 25.07 1.68 -2.87
CA VAL A 11 25.06 0.38 -3.58
C VAL A 11 24.54 -0.78 -2.71
N LYS A 12 24.64 -0.67 -1.38
CA LYS A 12 24.16 -1.69 -0.42
C LYS A 12 22.74 -1.41 0.09
N LEU A 13 22.12 -0.30 -0.28
CA LEU A 13 20.77 0.00 0.19
C LEU A 13 19.74 -0.82 -0.58
N GLU A 14 18.73 -1.32 0.13
CA GLU A 14 17.60 -1.97 -0.51
C GLU A 14 16.90 -0.98 -1.45
N LYS A 15 16.67 -1.41 -2.69
CA LYS A 15 15.98 -0.59 -3.69
C LYS A 15 14.48 -0.74 -3.49
N HIS A 16 13.78 0.38 -3.41
CA HIS A 16 12.33 0.38 -3.25
C HIS A 16 11.59 0.79 -4.53
N ARG A 17 10.32 0.40 -4.58
CA ARG A 17 9.31 0.92 -5.50
C ARG A 17 8.14 1.44 -4.70
N TYR A 18 7.56 2.52 -5.20
CA TYR A 18 6.36 3.13 -4.66
C TYR A 18 5.23 2.87 -5.64
N ILE A 19 4.12 2.36 -5.14
CA ILE A 19 2.95 1.97 -5.91
C ILE A 19 1.81 2.85 -5.46
N ALA A 20 1.22 3.58 -6.41
CA ALA A 20 -0.04 4.26 -6.22
C ALA A 20 -1.17 3.30 -6.54
N PHE A 21 -2.16 3.23 -5.66
CA PHE A 21 -3.35 2.40 -5.85
C PHE A 21 -4.60 3.20 -5.51
N GLU A 22 -5.72 2.71 -6.04
CA GLU A 22 -7.07 3.18 -5.78
C GLU A 22 -7.92 1.98 -5.34
N ILE A 23 -8.81 2.19 -4.38
CA ILE A 23 -9.74 1.16 -3.90
C ILE A 23 -11.12 1.46 -4.49
N ILE A 24 -11.58 0.55 -5.34
CA ILE A 24 -12.93 0.61 -5.90
C ILE A 24 -13.85 -0.19 -4.97
N SER A 25 -14.83 0.51 -4.38
CA SER A 25 -15.78 -0.05 -3.43
C SER A 25 -16.99 0.88 -3.28
N ASP A 26 -18.16 0.29 -3.03
CA ASP A 26 -19.40 1.01 -2.70
C ASP A 26 -19.40 1.58 -1.27
N SER A 27 -18.43 1.19 -0.43
CA SER A 27 -18.29 1.69 0.94
C SER A 27 -17.24 2.79 1.03
N ASP A 28 -17.53 3.81 1.84
CA ASP A 28 -16.61 4.89 2.19
C ASP A 28 -15.94 4.69 3.56
N GLU A 29 -16.22 3.57 4.23
CA GLU A 29 -15.75 3.32 5.60
C GLU A 29 -14.37 2.66 5.68
N ILE A 30 -13.66 2.52 4.56
CA ILE A 30 -12.37 1.82 4.53
C ILE A 30 -11.29 2.70 5.16
N THR A 31 -10.67 2.24 6.24
CA THR A 31 -9.56 2.95 6.90
C THR A 31 -8.19 2.41 6.47
N GLU A 32 -7.14 3.19 6.73
CA GLU A 32 -5.76 2.77 6.50
C GLU A 32 -5.41 1.51 7.29
N GLU A 33 -5.91 1.36 8.52
CA GLU A 33 -5.70 0.16 9.33
C GLU A 33 -6.33 -1.09 8.71
N ASN A 34 -7.54 -0.96 8.12
CA ASN A 34 -8.19 -2.10 7.46
C ASN A 34 -7.38 -2.57 6.24
N ILE A 35 -6.83 -1.62 5.47
CA ILE A 35 -5.98 -1.88 4.30
C ILE A 35 -4.68 -2.55 4.75
N ASN A 36 -4.00 -1.96 5.73
CA ASN A 36 -2.76 -2.52 6.29
C ASN A 36 -2.97 -3.95 6.79
N TYR A 37 -4.00 -4.18 7.61
CA TYR A 37 -4.32 -5.51 8.13
C TYR A 37 -4.56 -6.51 6.99
N THR A 38 -5.34 -6.12 5.97
CA THR A 38 -5.65 -6.98 4.82
C THR A 38 -4.40 -7.30 4.00
N LEU A 39 -3.56 -6.30 3.71
CA LEU A 39 -2.31 -6.47 2.96
C LEU A 39 -1.34 -7.39 3.69
N TRP A 40 -1.08 -7.12 4.97
CA TRP A 40 -0.16 -7.95 5.76
C TRP A 40 -0.64 -9.39 5.89
N ASN A 41 -1.92 -9.61 6.16
CA ASN A 41 -2.49 -10.95 6.22
C ASN A 41 -2.41 -11.68 4.89
N LEU A 42 -2.66 -10.99 3.78
CA LEU A 42 -2.53 -11.59 2.46
C LEU A 42 -1.09 -12.00 2.17
N ILE A 43 -0.14 -11.09 2.39
CA ILE A 43 1.29 -11.36 2.17
C ILE A 43 1.76 -12.52 3.05
N TYR A 44 1.37 -12.53 4.33
CA TYR A 44 1.68 -13.61 5.24
C TYR A 44 1.12 -14.95 4.75
N ARG A 45 -0.14 -14.97 4.29
CA ARG A 45 -0.79 -16.19 3.79
C ARG A 45 -0.20 -16.71 2.47
N LEU A 46 0.23 -15.82 1.58
CA LEU A 46 0.77 -16.20 0.27
C LEU A 46 2.24 -16.59 0.32
N PHE A 47 3.03 -15.90 1.14
CA PHE A 47 4.50 -15.99 1.09
C PHE A 47 5.15 -16.46 2.39
N GLY A 48 4.35 -16.69 3.44
CA GLY A 48 4.82 -17.08 4.76
C GLY A 48 5.70 -16.02 5.42
N GLU A 49 6.28 -16.35 6.57
CA GLU A 49 7.12 -15.45 7.36
C GLU A 49 8.38 -15.01 6.61
N TYR A 50 9.04 -15.96 5.95
CA TYR A 50 10.28 -15.68 5.22
C TYR A 50 10.04 -14.73 4.04
N GLY A 51 9.01 -14.98 3.23
CA GLY A 51 8.65 -14.09 2.12
C GLY A 51 8.19 -12.73 2.62
N THR A 52 7.38 -12.70 3.68
CA THR A 52 6.93 -11.46 4.35
C THR A 52 8.11 -10.56 4.73
N SER A 53 9.18 -11.15 5.31
CA SER A 53 10.38 -10.40 5.71
C SER A 53 11.12 -9.73 4.54
N LYS A 54 11.01 -10.28 3.33
CA LYS A 54 11.67 -9.78 2.11
C LYS A 54 10.85 -8.77 1.32
N THR A 55 9.56 -8.61 1.67
CA THR A 55 8.68 -7.73 0.90
C THR A 55 9.10 -6.26 0.99
N GLY A 56 9.58 -5.82 2.16
CA GLY A 56 9.77 -4.40 2.44
C GLY A 56 8.46 -3.60 2.36
N LEU A 57 7.31 -4.28 2.52
CA LEU A 57 5.98 -3.70 2.45
C LEU A 57 5.83 -2.61 3.52
N TRP A 58 5.39 -1.43 3.11
CA TRP A 58 5.09 -0.34 4.03
C TRP A 58 4.04 0.60 3.46
N MET A 59 2.95 0.83 4.20
CA MET A 59 1.96 1.84 3.83
C MET A 59 2.53 3.23 4.12
N ILE A 60 2.60 4.06 3.08
CA ILE A 60 3.14 5.42 3.20
C ILE A 60 2.04 6.40 3.60
N TYR A 61 0.88 6.24 2.97
CA TYR A 61 -0.28 7.11 3.15
C TYR A 61 -1.50 6.50 2.46
N TYR A 62 -2.67 6.73 3.03
CA TYR A 62 -3.95 6.48 2.40
C TYR A 62 -4.89 7.69 2.57
N ASP A 63 -5.44 8.16 1.47
CA ASP A 63 -6.49 9.16 1.38
C ASP A 63 -7.85 8.47 1.34
N LYS A 64 -8.62 8.63 2.41
CA LYS A 64 -9.95 8.03 2.54
C LYS A 64 -10.98 8.70 1.62
N GLU A 65 -10.87 10.01 1.37
CA GLU A 65 -11.83 10.75 0.54
C GLU A 65 -11.72 10.33 -0.92
N ASN A 66 -10.49 10.22 -1.43
CA ASN A 66 -10.23 9.82 -2.81
C ASN A 66 -10.04 8.31 -2.99
N LYS A 67 -10.11 7.52 -1.91
CA LYS A 67 -9.82 6.07 -1.86
C LYS A 67 -8.48 5.69 -2.50
N LYS A 68 -7.48 6.58 -2.40
CA LYS A 68 -6.16 6.41 -3.04
C LYS A 68 -5.07 6.31 -2.01
N GLY A 69 -4.06 5.50 -2.26
CA GLY A 69 -2.93 5.38 -1.34
C GLY A 69 -1.61 5.05 -2.02
N VAL A 70 -0.55 5.09 -1.23
CA VAL A 70 0.81 4.76 -1.65
C VAL A 70 1.38 3.67 -0.77
N ILE A 71 1.88 2.61 -1.40
CA ILE A 71 2.63 1.54 -0.74
C ILE A 71 4.08 1.59 -1.21
N ARG A 72 5.01 1.41 -0.28
CA ARG A 72 6.41 1.10 -0.57
C ARG A 72 6.61 -0.41 -0.54
N ILE A 73 7.37 -0.92 -1.50
CA ILE A 73 7.77 -2.32 -1.59
C ILE A 73 9.25 -2.42 -1.99
N SER A 74 9.90 -3.53 -1.69
CA SER A 74 11.18 -3.89 -2.27
C SER A 74 11.05 -4.09 -3.78
N LEU A 75 12.03 -3.62 -4.55
CA LEU A 75 12.05 -3.76 -6.01
C LEU A 75 11.89 -5.23 -6.44
N ASN A 76 12.51 -6.14 -5.70
CA ASN A 76 12.54 -7.57 -6.04
C ASN A 76 11.19 -8.26 -5.78
N PHE A 77 10.29 -7.64 -5.02
CA PHE A 77 9.00 -8.21 -4.62
C PHE A 77 7.82 -7.54 -5.36
N TYR A 78 8.10 -6.61 -6.27
CA TYR A 78 7.07 -5.83 -6.93
C TYR A 78 6.08 -6.68 -7.73
N GLU A 79 6.56 -7.64 -8.51
CA GLU A 79 5.71 -8.49 -9.36
C GLU A 79 4.82 -9.41 -8.52
N ASP A 80 5.38 -9.98 -7.45
CA ASP A 80 4.65 -10.81 -6.49
C ASP A 80 3.55 -10.00 -5.79
N LEU A 81 3.85 -8.78 -5.35
CA LEU A 81 2.86 -7.89 -4.75
C LEU A 81 1.73 -7.54 -5.75
N ARG A 82 2.05 -7.31 -7.02
CA ARG A 82 1.04 -6.99 -8.03
C ARG A 82 0.03 -8.13 -8.20
N SER A 83 0.53 -9.37 -8.20
CA SER A 83 -0.31 -10.57 -8.23
C SER A 83 -1.14 -10.69 -6.95
N ALA A 84 -0.53 -10.45 -5.78
CA ALA A 84 -1.22 -10.47 -4.50
C ALA A 84 -2.37 -9.44 -4.45
N LEU A 85 -2.12 -8.19 -4.82
CA LEU A 85 -3.14 -7.12 -4.82
C LEU A 85 -4.37 -7.50 -5.65
N ALA A 86 -4.18 -8.18 -6.79
CA ALA A 86 -5.28 -8.63 -7.64
C ALA A 86 -6.17 -9.70 -6.99
N LEU A 87 -5.66 -10.44 -5.99
CA LEU A 87 -6.42 -11.45 -5.25
C LEU A 87 -7.30 -10.85 -4.14
N ILE A 88 -7.11 -9.58 -3.78
CA ILE A 88 -7.91 -8.93 -2.75
C ILE A 88 -9.30 -8.63 -3.31
N ARG A 89 -10.30 -9.36 -2.83
CA ARG A 89 -11.71 -9.14 -3.18
C ARG A 89 -12.54 -8.56 -2.03
N LYS A 90 -12.00 -8.60 -0.82
CA LYS A 90 -12.66 -8.11 0.39
C LYS A 90 -11.66 -7.58 1.41
N ILE A 91 -12.07 -6.53 2.11
CA ILE A 91 -11.41 -6.02 3.30
C ILE A 91 -12.30 -6.36 4.49
N HIS A 92 -11.69 -6.85 5.55
CA HIS A 92 -12.35 -7.09 6.82
C HIS A 92 -12.06 -5.91 7.75
N GLU A 93 -13.10 -5.42 8.41
CA GLU A 93 -12.89 -4.53 9.54
C GLU A 93 -12.09 -5.24 10.63
N LYS A 94 -11.19 -4.52 11.29
CA LYS A 94 -10.39 -5.09 12.38
C LYS A 94 -11.36 -5.48 13.50
N TYR A 95 -11.22 -6.70 14.02
CA TYR A 95 -12.07 -7.25 15.07
C TYR A 95 -12.10 -6.30 16.28
N ASP A 96 -13.22 -5.62 16.49
CA ASP A 96 -13.58 -5.06 17.78
C ASP A 96 -14.45 -6.10 18.48
N ASN A 97 -14.16 -6.42 19.73
CA ASN A 97 -14.73 -7.55 20.49
C ASN A 97 -16.25 -7.43 20.75
N LYS A 98 -16.92 -6.47 20.11
CA LYS A 98 -18.30 -6.05 20.34
C LYS A 98 -19.23 -6.28 19.14
N THR A 99 -18.71 -6.46 17.92
CA THR A 99 -19.54 -6.50 16.70
C THR A 99 -19.06 -7.57 15.73
N LYS A 100 -19.99 -8.16 14.95
CA LYS A 100 -19.63 -9.04 13.83
C LYS A 100 -18.72 -8.28 12.84
N PRO A 101 -17.64 -8.90 12.34
CA PRO A 101 -16.75 -8.25 11.38
C PRO A 101 -17.52 -7.90 10.10
N LYS A 102 -17.51 -6.62 9.74
CA LYS A 102 -18.09 -6.14 8.48
C LYS A 102 -17.16 -6.52 7.33
N GLU A 103 -17.71 -7.21 6.33
CA GLU A 103 -17.00 -7.51 5.08
C GLU A 103 -17.34 -6.44 4.04
N ILE A 104 -16.30 -5.78 3.50
CA ILE A 104 -16.44 -4.80 2.43
C ILE A 104 -15.83 -5.40 1.17
N LYS A 105 -16.62 -5.53 0.10
CA LYS A 105 -16.12 -5.96 -1.21
C LYS A 105 -15.29 -4.84 -1.82
N VAL A 106 -14.11 -5.17 -2.31
CA VAL A 106 -13.18 -4.18 -2.88
C VAL A 106 -12.46 -4.73 -4.10
N ILE A 107 -11.98 -3.82 -4.94
CA ILE A 107 -10.98 -4.09 -5.96
C ILE A 107 -9.80 -3.14 -5.74
N PHE A 108 -8.60 -3.69 -5.62
CA PHE A 108 -7.36 -2.91 -5.62
C PHE A 108 -6.94 -2.61 -7.05
N TYR A 109 -7.08 -1.36 -7.46
CA TYR A 109 -6.64 -0.88 -8.78
C TYR A 109 -5.27 -0.21 -8.66
N VAL A 110 -4.27 -0.72 -9.39
CA VAL A 110 -2.93 -0.12 -9.40
C VAL A 110 -2.90 1.01 -10.42
N LEU A 111 -2.73 2.25 -9.95
CA LEU A 111 -2.62 3.45 -10.80
C LEU A 111 -1.26 3.51 -11.48
N GLY A 112 -0.19 3.17 -10.75
CA GLY A 112 1.15 3.04 -11.32
C GLY A 112 2.27 3.02 -10.30
N VAL A 113 3.50 3.03 -10.80
CA VAL A 113 4.71 2.74 -10.02
C VAL A 113 5.82 3.75 -10.30
N SER A 114 6.62 4.08 -9.28
CA SER A 114 7.84 4.86 -9.44
C SER A 114 8.95 4.41 -8.49
N GLY A 115 10.19 4.80 -8.80
CA GLY A 115 11.32 4.67 -7.89
C GLY A 115 11.34 5.72 -6.78
N THR A 116 10.56 6.80 -6.88
CA THR A 116 10.51 7.85 -5.85
C THR A 116 9.07 8.21 -5.45
N ILE A 117 8.92 8.56 -4.18
CA ILE A 117 7.65 9.05 -3.61
C ILE A 117 7.21 10.35 -4.27
N LYS A 118 8.16 11.21 -4.62
CA LYS A 118 7.91 12.53 -5.23
C LYS A 118 7.18 12.37 -6.56
N THR A 119 7.72 11.54 -7.45
CA THR A 119 7.11 11.29 -8.77
C THR A 119 5.72 10.64 -8.67
N ILE A 120 5.52 9.73 -7.71
CA ILE A 120 4.20 9.12 -7.48
C ILE A 120 3.18 10.16 -7.03
N LYS A 121 3.56 11.01 -6.07
CA LYS A 121 2.70 12.09 -5.58
C LYS A 121 2.35 13.05 -6.70
N GLU A 122 3.34 13.48 -7.48
CA GLU A 122 3.14 14.40 -8.61
C GLU A 122 2.23 13.83 -9.70
N LYS A 123 2.28 12.52 -9.96
CA LYS A 123 1.48 11.90 -11.03
C LYS A 123 0.05 11.55 -10.62
N TYR A 124 -0.18 11.11 -9.38
CA TYR A 124 -1.44 10.48 -8.99
C TYR A 124 -2.19 11.19 -7.86
N PHE A 125 -1.53 12.09 -7.13
CA PHE A 125 -2.12 12.80 -5.99
C PHE A 125 -2.11 14.33 -6.17
N PHE A 126 -1.16 14.86 -6.92
CA PHE A 126 -1.11 16.27 -7.28
C PHE A 126 -1.85 16.46 -8.61
N VAL A 127 -3.05 17.02 -8.55
CA VAL A 127 -3.72 17.54 -9.75
C VAL A 127 -2.98 18.82 -10.14
N PRO A 128 -2.41 18.95 -11.36
CA PRO A 128 -1.91 20.25 -11.82
C PRO A 128 -3.09 21.23 -11.82
N LYS A 129 -2.94 22.39 -11.17
CA LYS A 129 -3.85 23.52 -11.36
C LYS A 129 -3.82 23.96 -12.82
N LYS A 130 -4.71 23.39 -13.63
CA LYS A 130 -5.15 23.80 -14.97
C LYS A 130 -6.66 23.66 -14.90
N GLU A 131 -7.51 24.67 -15.00
CA GLU A 131 -7.44 26.03 -15.50
C GLU A 131 -8.38 26.85 -14.60
N LEU A 132 -7.89 27.92 -13.97
CA LEU A 132 -8.77 29.03 -13.59
C LEU A 132 -8.67 30.01 -14.76
N LYS A 133 -9.64 29.91 -15.69
CA LYS A 133 -9.91 30.98 -16.66
C LYS A 133 -10.37 32.23 -15.93
#